data_AF-A0A956P6E8-F1
#
_entry.id   AF-A0A956P6E8-F1
#
_cell.length_a   1.000
_cell.length_b   1.000
_cell.length_c   1.000
_cell.angle_alpha   90.00
_cell.angle_beta   90.00
_cell.angle_gamma   90.00
#
_symmetry.space_group_name_H-M   'P 1'
#
loop_
_entity.id
_entity.type
_entity.pdbx_description
1 polymer ?
#
loop_
_entity_poly.entity_id
_entity_poly.type
_entity_poly.pdbx_seq_one_letter_code
_entity_poly.pdbx_strand_id
1 'polypeptide(L)' 'IDDARRENAHGLLMSLNMLIETPGGFDYSQADGARWLREAGFRTTRVEHLLGPDSMLVGIK' A
#
# COMPACT_ATOMS: atom_id res chain seq x y z
N ILE A 1 3.87 -0.74 -2.83
CA ILE A 1 3.97 -1.30 -4.21
C ILE A 1 3.42 -0.29 -5.21
N ASP A 2 4.05 -0.15 -6.38
CA ASP A 2 3.49 0.66 -7.47
C ASP A 2 2.24 -0.02 -8.06
N ASP A 3 1.24 0.76 -8.48
CA ASP A 3 -0.03 0.22 -8.96
C ASP A 3 0.16 -0.72 -10.16
N ALA A 4 1.16 -0.45 -11.01
CA ALA A 4 1.53 -1.29 -12.15
C ALA A 4 2.40 -2.51 -11.77
N ARG A 5 2.87 -2.61 -10.52
CA ARG A 5 3.73 -3.69 -10.01
C ARG A 5 4.96 -3.97 -10.88
N ARG A 6 5.58 -2.94 -11.45
CA ARG A 6 6.62 -3.05 -12.47
C ARG A 6 7.91 -2.34 -12.14
N GLU A 7 7.84 -1.20 -11.45
CA GLU A 7 9.02 -0.34 -11.27
C GLU A 7 9.58 -0.40 -9.84
N ASN A 8 8.75 -0.75 -8.85
CA ASN A 8 9.18 -0.80 -7.46
C ASN A 8 9.73 -2.19 -7.09
N ALA A 9 10.91 -2.53 -7.62
CA ALA A 9 11.59 -3.80 -7.37
C ALA A 9 11.79 -4.09 -5.87
N HIS A 10 12.00 -3.05 -5.04
CA HIS A 10 12.09 -3.18 -3.59
C HIS A 10 10.75 -3.60 -2.96
N GLY A 11 9.63 -2.98 -3.38
CA GLY A 11 8.29 -3.37 -2.94
C GLY A 11 7.88 -4.78 -3.39
N LEU A 12 8.36 -5.25 -4.54
CA LEU A 12 8.13 -6.62 -5.00
C LEU A 12 8.89 -7.66 -4.16
N LEU A 13 10.13 -7.36 -3.77
CA LEU A 13 10.90 -8.20 -2.84
C LEU A 13 10.25 -8.25 -1.45
N MET A 14 9.65 -7.15 -1.01
CA MET A 14 8.92 -7.08 0.26
C MET A 14 7.66 -7.96 0.23
N SER A 15 6.93 -8.01 -0.89
CA SER A 15 5.80 -8.91 -1.07
C SER A 15 6.20 -10.38 -1.11
N LEU A 16 7.36 -10.70 -1.69
CA LEU A 16 7.93 -12.05 -1.60
C LEU A 16 8.25 -12.42 -0.15
N ASN A 17 8.83 -11.49 0.62
CA ASN A 17 9.11 -11.70 2.04
C ASN A 17 7.83 -11.90 2.87
N MET A 18 6.79 -11.10 2.61
CA MET A 18 5.47 -11.24 3.26
C MET A 18 4.81 -12.59 2.98
N LEU A 19 4.95 -13.14 1.78
CA LEU A 19 4.41 -14.45 1.42
C LEU A 19 5.12 -15.61 2.14
N ILE A 20 6.41 -15.43 2.45
CA ILE A 20 7.22 -16.41 3.19
C ILE A 20 6.88 -16.36 4.69
N GLU A 21 6.72 -15.17 5.26
CA GLU A 21 6.51 -14.98 6.70
C GLU A 21 5.04 -15.09 7.15
N THR A 22 4.08 -14.84 6.26
CA THR A 22 2.65 -14.89 6.57
C THR A 22 1.90 -15.70 5.51
N PRO A 23 1.13 -16.75 5.86
CA PRO A 23 0.27 -17.45 4.91
C PRO A 23 -0.72 -16.48 4.25
N GLY A 24 -0.52 -16.17 2.97
CA GLY A 24 -1.32 -15.18 2.23
C GLY A 24 -0.87 -13.72 2.36
N GLY A 25 0.32 -13.46 2.93
CA GLY A 25 0.91 -12.13 3.02
C GLY A 25 1.22 -11.56 1.63
N PHE A 26 0.75 -10.34 1.38
CA PHE A 26 0.97 -9.62 0.12
C PHE A 26 0.96 -8.13 0.40
N ASP A 27 1.86 -7.37 -0.22
CA ASP A 27 1.78 -5.91 -0.08
C ASP A 27 0.65 -5.36 -0.95
N TYR A 28 -0.17 -4.55 -0.30
CA TYR A 28 -1.26 -3.83 -0.91
C TYR A 28 -0.75 -2.56 -1.58
N SER A 29 -1.38 -2.19 -2.68
CA SER A 29 -1.09 -0.92 -3.34
C SER A 29 -1.67 0.24 -2.53
N GLN A 30 -1.21 1.46 -2.83
CA GLN A 30 -1.83 2.66 -2.26
C GLN A 30 -3.30 2.78 -2.69
N ALA A 31 -3.63 2.32 -3.90
CA ALA A 31 -5.00 2.29 -4.41
C ALA A 31 -5.93 1.37 -3.60
N ASP A 32 -5.44 0.20 -3.18
CA ASP A 32 -6.18 -0.73 -2.32
C ASP A 32 -6.49 -0.11 -0.97
N GLY A 33 -5.50 0.49 -0.33
CA GLY A 33 -5.68 1.19 0.94
C GLY A 33 -6.68 2.35 0.82
N ALA A 34 -6.57 3.15 -0.24
CA ALA A 34 -7.49 4.27 -0.48
C ALA A 34 -8.94 3.79 -0.73
N ARG A 35 -9.13 2.63 -1.36
CA ARG A 35 -10.44 2.00 -1.51
C ARG A 35 -11.02 1.61 -0.14
N TRP A 36 -10.25 0.93 0.69
CA TRP A 36 -10.71 0.50 2.01
C TRP A 36 -11.08 1.67 2.92
N LEU A 37 -10.32 2.77 2.89
CA LEU A 37 -10.68 3.98 3.64
C LEU A 37 -12.02 4.57 3.16
N ARG A 38 -12.29 4.58 1.86
CA ARG A 38 -13.60 5.02 1.34
C ARG A 38 -14.73 4.10 1.78
N GLU A 39 -14.53 2.78 1.73
CA GLU A 39 -15.50 1.78 2.20
C GLU A 39 -15.77 1.91 3.71
N ALA A 40 -14.76 2.27 4.50
CA ALA A 40 -14.89 2.53 5.93
C ALA A 40 -15.55 3.90 6.26
N GLY A 41 -15.90 4.70 5.25
CA GLY A 41 -16.64 5.95 5.42
C GLY A 41 -15.78 7.20 5.60
N PHE A 42 -14.49 7.16 5.24
CA PHE A 42 -13.66 8.37 5.17
C PHE A 42 -13.98 9.14 3.88
N ARG A 43 -14.22 10.46 4.00
CA ARG A 43 -14.61 11.32 2.88
C ARG A 43 -13.45 11.71 1.97
N THR A 44 -12.29 11.93 2.56
CA THR A 44 -11.08 12.35 1.83
C THR A 44 -9.96 11.38 2.13
N THR A 45 -9.29 10.91 1.09
CA THR A 45 -8.09 10.09 1.21
C THR A 45 -6.96 10.75 0.42
N ARG A 46 -5.77 10.79 0.99
CA ARG A 46 -4.56 11.31 0.33
C ARG A 46 -3.36 10.45 0.69
N VAL A 47 -2.43 10.34 -0.25
CA VAL A 47 -1.16 9.67 -0.05
C VAL A 47 -0.09 10.74 0.13
N GLU A 48 0.76 10.55 1.13
CA GLU A 48 2.01 11.30 1.28
C GLU A 48 3.20 10.35 1.13
N HIS A 49 4.17 10.70 0.28
CA HIS A 49 5.44 9.99 0.22
C HIS A 49 6.30 10.37 1.43
N LEU A 50 6.86 9.37 2.09
CA LEU A 50 7.78 9.56 3.21
C LEU A 50 9.22 9.49 2.71
N LEU A 51 10.18 9.60 3.64
CA LEU A 51 11.58 9.35 3.34
C LEU A 51 11.77 7.87 2.95
N GLY A 52 12.46 7.63 1.85
CA GLY A 52 12.74 6.27 1.37
C GLY A 52 11.59 5.64 0.57
N PRO A 53 11.46 4.30 0.57
CA PRO A 53 10.44 3.60 -0.22
C PRO A 53 9.03 3.67 0.39
N ASP A 54 8.89 4.32 1.55
CA ASP A 54 7.67 4.30 2.34
C ASP A 54 6.68 5.39 1.91
N SER A 55 5.40 5.12 2.14
CA SER A 55 4.32 6.07 1.89
C SER A 55 3.25 5.94 2.96
N MET A 56 2.67 7.07 3.35
CA MET A 56 1.58 7.15 4.30
C MET A 56 0.27 7.40 3.57
N LEU A 57 -0.77 6.65 3.94
CA LEU A 57 -2.13 6.90 3.50
C LEU A 57 -2.92 7.57 4.63
N VAL A 58 -3.46 8.76 4.36
CA VAL A 58 -4.21 9.56 5.32
C VAL A 58 -5.69 9.57 4.92
N GLY A 59 -6.58 9.19 5.85
CA GLY A 59 -8.03 9.29 5.71
C GLY A 59 -8.63 10.35 6.64
N ILE A 60 -9.53 11.18 6.11
CA ILE A 60 -10.29 12.20 6.86
C ILE A 60 -11.79 11.86 6.77
N LYS A 61 -12.47 11.81 7.92
CA LYS A 61 -13.89 11.44 8.05
C LYS A 61 -14.82 12.66 7.98
#